data_AF-A0A7Y3GF49-F1
#
_entry.id   AF-A0A7Y3GF49-F1
#
_cell.length_a   1.000
_cell.length_b   1.000
_cell.length_c   1.000
_cell.angle_alpha   90.00
_cell.angle_beta   90.00
_cell.angle_gamma   90.00
#
_symmetry.space_group_name_H-M   'P 1'
#
loop_
_entity.id
_entity.type
_entity.pdbx_description
1 polymer ?
#
loop_
_entity_poly.entity_id
_entity_poly.type
_entity_poly.pdbx_seq_one_letter_code
_entity_poly.pdbx_strand_id
1 'polypeptide(L)'
;MSHQPEVVEESNRYLSPSGQSLLADAKQARATRINLPRTRATRTLTFAIVALPGAWALGLAEFMWPILVLPMAVFILRRSRILMPRAFFLWLAYVAIAIVAAVSAADGLRIITVYLAATIVFLFAYNASSDELPDSAIVALVALFWILVVVGGVLGLIFGTQEFPSLTNTLFVDEGQLETYWDDVTRVQLSDGLKVGEEAGLVLDHRPKGFLAYANHFGSAVVMFLPAVALLRLQLDRGRHSLSLDLVAVAAIFPFIISRNRWAWLSLLFIALYIVARLWRPFPRSARVMVIGLAMLLIVIAVTPLRGVVTDRLEGESSNQYRSEQYRLSWDLIQTSPWLGFGGNQESDEIAVTSQTVYEDLHLGADSQILQTMI
;
A
#
# COMPACT_ATOMS: atom_id res chain seq x y z
N MET A 1 12.74 -46.87 -20.18
CA MET A 1 14.00 -46.13 -20.45
C MET A 1 14.03 -44.90 -19.58
N SER A 2 14.74 -45.00 -18.45
CA SER A 2 14.92 -43.95 -17.44
C SER A 2 16.34 -43.41 -17.54
N HIS A 3 16.50 -42.16 -17.94
CA HIS A 3 17.76 -41.43 -17.81
C HIS A 3 17.42 -39.96 -17.64
N GLN A 4 17.62 -39.39 -16.45
CA GLN A 4 18.03 -38.00 -16.18
C GLN A 4 18.21 -37.70 -14.65
N PRO A 5 18.99 -38.48 -13.87
CA PRO A 5 19.49 -37.95 -12.57
C PRO A 5 20.93 -37.40 -12.64
N GLU A 6 21.79 -37.86 -13.55
CA GLU A 6 23.23 -37.52 -13.55
C GLU A 6 23.56 -36.07 -13.93
N VAL A 7 22.78 -35.44 -14.83
CA VAL A 7 23.10 -34.09 -15.35
C VAL A 7 22.94 -33.00 -14.28
N VAL A 8 22.12 -33.24 -13.25
CA VAL A 8 21.91 -32.27 -12.17
C VAL A 8 23.05 -32.29 -11.16
N GLU A 9 23.66 -33.46 -10.91
CA GLU A 9 24.80 -33.58 -9.98
C GLU A 9 26.07 -32.94 -10.54
N GLU A 10 26.33 -33.08 -11.84
CA GLU A 10 27.50 -32.50 -12.49
C GLU A 10 27.50 -30.97 -12.46
N SER A 11 26.32 -30.34 -12.60
CA SER A 11 26.20 -28.87 -12.59
C SER A 11 26.49 -28.23 -11.23
N ASN A 12 26.31 -28.96 -10.12
CA ASN A 12 26.58 -28.46 -8.77
C ASN A 12 28.07 -28.51 -8.42
N ARG A 13 28.86 -29.33 -9.12
CA ARG A 13 30.28 -29.55 -8.83
C ARG A 13 31.18 -28.38 -9.26
N TYR A 14 30.68 -27.50 -10.14
CA TYR A 14 31.40 -26.32 -10.65
C TYR A 14 31.12 -25.01 -9.89
N LEU A 15 30.31 -25.06 -8.84
CA LEU A 15 30.08 -23.88 -8.00
C LEU A 15 31.30 -23.66 -7.11
N SER A 16 31.80 -22.42 -7.08
CA SER A 16 32.79 -21.98 -6.09
C SER A 16 32.33 -22.35 -4.66
N PRO A 17 33.24 -22.51 -3.67
CA PRO A 17 32.87 -22.84 -2.29
C PRO A 17 31.79 -21.92 -1.70
N SER A 18 31.78 -20.64 -2.06
CA SER A 18 30.75 -19.65 -1.70
C SER A 18 29.41 -19.86 -2.44
N GLY A 19 29.45 -20.37 -3.67
CA GLY A 19 28.26 -20.75 -4.43
C GLY A 19 27.61 -22.03 -3.89
N GLN A 20 28.41 -22.97 -3.38
CA GLN A 20 27.92 -24.19 -2.74
C GLN A 20 27.30 -23.89 -1.36
N SER A 21 27.89 -22.99 -0.56
CA SER A 21 27.31 -22.55 0.71
C SER A 21 25.98 -21.82 0.50
N LEU A 22 25.91 -20.90 -0.48
CA LEU A 22 24.65 -20.20 -0.81
C LEU A 22 23.54 -21.15 -1.30
N LEU A 23 23.89 -22.22 -2.01
CA LEU A 23 22.92 -23.23 -2.46
C LEU A 23 22.51 -24.17 -1.32
N ALA A 24 23.42 -24.48 -0.39
CA ALA A 24 23.11 -25.22 0.82
C ALA A 24 22.20 -24.39 1.74
N ASP A 25 22.52 -23.12 1.96
CA ASP A 25 21.71 -22.16 2.72
C ASP A 25 20.33 -21.96 2.07
N ALA A 26 20.26 -21.87 0.73
CA ALA A 26 19.00 -21.77 0.01
C ALA A 26 18.18 -23.06 0.07
N LYS A 27 18.80 -24.24 0.01
CA LYS A 27 18.13 -25.54 0.17
C LYS A 27 17.66 -25.77 1.61
N GLN A 28 18.44 -25.33 2.59
CA GLN A 28 18.11 -25.41 4.01
C GLN A 28 17.00 -24.41 4.36
N ALA A 29 17.00 -23.22 3.75
CA ALA A 29 15.88 -22.27 3.79
C ALA A 29 14.62 -22.85 3.12
N ARG A 30 14.77 -23.58 2.00
CA ARG A 30 13.65 -24.24 1.28
C ARG A 30 12.99 -25.36 2.07
N ALA A 31 13.73 -26.07 2.91
CA ALA A 31 13.22 -27.15 3.76
C ALA A 31 12.46 -26.67 5.00
N THR A 32 12.50 -25.36 5.29
CA THR A 32 11.83 -24.81 6.47
C THR A 32 10.38 -24.53 6.10
N ARG A 33 9.45 -25.40 6.54
CA ARG A 33 8.03 -25.01 6.62
C ARG A 33 7.98 -23.63 7.27
N ILE A 34 7.31 -22.67 6.63
CA ILE A 34 7.15 -21.31 7.16
C ILE A 34 6.28 -21.39 8.42
N ASN A 35 6.90 -21.81 9.52
CA ASN A 35 6.35 -21.78 10.85
C ASN A 35 6.78 -20.44 11.42
N LEU A 36 5.87 -19.47 11.38
CA LEU A 36 6.04 -18.24 12.13
C LEU A 36 6.39 -18.60 13.58
N PRO A 37 7.54 -18.13 14.10
CA PRO A 37 7.90 -18.41 15.49
C PRO A 37 6.77 -17.95 16.40
N ARG A 38 6.46 -18.76 17.42
CA ARG A 38 5.39 -18.44 18.37
C ARG A 38 5.86 -17.48 19.47
N THR A 39 6.81 -16.60 19.15
CA THR A 39 7.36 -15.60 20.06
C THR A 39 6.33 -14.50 20.32
N ARG A 40 6.50 -13.75 21.41
CA ARG A 40 5.65 -12.60 21.70
C ARG A 40 5.73 -11.55 20.60
N ALA A 41 6.94 -11.26 20.11
CA ALA A 41 7.13 -10.24 19.09
C ALA A 41 6.42 -10.57 17.76
N THR A 42 6.58 -11.81 17.28
CA THR A 42 5.89 -12.28 16.07
C THR A 42 4.37 -12.21 16.26
N ARG A 43 3.83 -12.70 17.39
CA ARG A 43 2.39 -12.66 17.69
C ARG A 43 1.83 -11.24 17.71
N THR A 44 2.54 -10.29 18.31
CA THR A 44 2.12 -8.88 18.38
C THR A 44 1.97 -8.30 16.97
N LEU A 45 2.96 -8.53 16.10
CA LEU A 45 2.91 -8.01 14.73
C LEU A 45 1.88 -8.76 13.86
N THR A 46 1.75 -10.07 14.02
CA THR A 46 0.67 -10.85 13.38
C THR A 46 -0.70 -10.30 13.76
N PHE A 47 -0.94 -10.07 15.05
CA PHE A 47 -2.21 -9.53 15.53
C PHE A 47 -2.48 -8.15 14.94
N ALA A 48 -1.48 -7.26 14.93
CA ALA A 48 -1.65 -5.93 14.35
C ALA A 48 -2.04 -5.97 12.87
N ILE A 49 -1.46 -6.90 12.10
CA ILE A 49 -1.76 -7.07 10.67
C ILE A 49 -3.15 -7.70 10.45
N VAL A 50 -3.47 -8.77 11.18
CA VAL A 50 -4.74 -9.49 11.03
C VAL A 50 -5.92 -8.71 11.64
N ALA A 51 -5.66 -7.74 12.52
CA ALA A 51 -6.67 -6.84 13.04
C ALA A 51 -7.20 -5.87 11.97
N LEU A 52 -6.50 -5.64 10.86
CA LEU A 52 -6.89 -4.65 9.84
C LEU A 52 -8.32 -4.84 9.31
N PRO A 53 -8.75 -6.02 8.80
CA PRO A 53 -10.13 -6.21 8.35
C PRO A 53 -11.16 -6.01 9.46
N GLY A 54 -10.85 -6.40 10.69
CA GLY A 54 -11.72 -6.20 11.84
C GLY A 54 -11.84 -4.72 12.22
N ALA A 55 -10.71 -4.01 12.30
CA ALA A 55 -10.69 -2.57 12.53
C ALA A 55 -11.42 -1.81 11.41
N TRP A 56 -11.28 -2.25 10.16
CA TRP A 56 -12.07 -1.75 9.04
C TRP A 56 -13.56 -1.98 9.26
N ALA A 57 -14.00 -3.20 9.58
CA ALA A 57 -15.43 -3.48 9.82
C ALA A 57 -16.01 -2.67 11.00
N LEU A 58 -15.17 -2.32 11.97
CA LEU A 58 -15.53 -1.46 13.10
C LEU A 58 -15.48 0.04 12.77
N GLY A 59 -15.06 0.48 11.59
CA GLY A 59 -14.88 1.92 11.29
C GLY A 59 -13.72 2.55 12.06
N LEU A 60 -12.77 1.73 12.53
CA LEU A 60 -11.62 2.14 13.33
C LEU A 60 -10.30 1.90 12.59
N ALA A 61 -10.32 1.68 11.28
CA ALA A 61 -9.13 1.35 10.52
C ALA A 61 -8.06 2.45 10.61
N GLU A 62 -8.47 3.71 10.57
CA GLU A 62 -7.53 4.85 10.67
C GLU A 62 -6.93 5.01 12.07
N PHE A 63 -7.63 4.55 13.11
CA PHE A 63 -7.21 4.65 14.51
C PHE A 63 -6.57 3.38 15.06
N MET A 64 -6.49 2.30 14.27
CA MET A 64 -5.98 1.02 14.76
C MET A 64 -4.52 1.14 15.21
N TRP A 65 -3.70 1.86 14.44
CA TRP A 65 -2.24 1.85 14.63
C TRP A 65 -1.83 2.47 15.96
N PRO A 66 -2.33 3.66 16.36
CA PRO A 66 -2.05 4.22 17.70
C PRO A 66 -2.35 3.28 18.87
N ILE A 67 -3.37 2.43 18.75
CA ILE A 67 -3.76 1.46 19.80
C ILE A 67 -2.86 0.21 19.72
N LEU A 68 -2.68 -0.34 18.53
CA LEU A 68 -1.98 -1.60 18.31
C LEU A 68 -0.46 -1.50 18.55
N VAL A 69 0.10 -0.30 18.55
CA VAL A 69 1.52 -0.08 18.89
C VAL A 69 1.81 -0.06 20.39
N LEU A 70 0.79 0.02 21.27
CA LEU A 70 1.04 0.08 22.72
C LEU A 70 1.85 -1.13 23.25
N PRO A 71 1.54 -2.40 22.88
CA PRO A 71 2.36 -3.54 23.29
C PRO A 71 3.77 -3.49 22.71
N MET A 72 3.95 -2.92 21.51
CA MET A 72 5.25 -2.74 20.87
C MET A 72 6.08 -1.66 21.59
N ALA A 73 5.45 -0.57 22.02
CA ALA A 73 6.07 0.47 22.83
C ALA A 73 6.53 -0.09 24.18
N VAL A 74 5.68 -0.84 24.88
CA VAL A 74 6.04 -1.52 26.14
C VAL A 74 7.20 -2.49 25.93
N PHE A 75 7.23 -3.22 24.81
CA PHE A 75 8.34 -4.10 24.46
C PHE A 75 9.67 -3.33 24.33
N ILE A 76 9.68 -2.19 23.64
CA ILE A 76 10.87 -1.35 23.46
C ILE A 76 11.31 -0.74 24.78
N LEU A 77 10.37 -0.17 25.57
CA LEU A 77 10.65 0.51 26.83
C LEU A 77 11.24 -0.42 27.90
N ARG A 78 11.00 -1.73 27.80
CA ARG A 78 11.59 -2.73 28.70
C ARG A 78 13.03 -3.11 28.34
N ARG A 79 13.57 -2.61 27.23
CA ARG A 79 14.97 -2.86 26.86
C ARG A 79 15.90 -1.87 27.52
N SER A 80 17.05 -2.37 27.97
CA SER A 80 18.11 -1.55 28.57
C SER A 80 18.80 -0.64 27.54
N ARG A 81 18.75 -1.00 26.26
CA ARG A 81 19.34 -0.23 25.15
C ARG A 81 18.44 -0.32 23.93
N ILE A 82 18.13 0.83 23.34
CA ILE A 82 17.42 0.95 22.07
C ILE A 82 18.44 1.30 21.00
N LEU A 83 18.61 0.41 20.03
CA LEU A 83 19.41 0.63 18.85
C LEU A 83 18.61 1.50 17.87
N MET A 84 19.27 2.52 17.33
CA MET A 84 18.74 3.35 16.26
C MET A 84 19.66 3.23 15.03
N PRO A 85 19.11 3.13 13.82
CA PRO A 85 19.91 3.19 12.60
C PRO A 85 20.73 4.49 12.54
N ARG A 86 21.89 4.45 11.87
CA ARG A 86 22.82 5.59 11.78
C ARG A 86 22.15 6.90 11.30
N ALA A 87 21.20 6.80 10.37
CA ALA A 87 20.50 7.95 9.79
C ALA A 87 19.09 8.15 10.34
N PHE A 88 18.75 7.54 11.48
CA PHE A 88 17.41 7.62 12.06
C PHE A 88 17.00 9.05 12.45
N PHE A 89 17.97 9.93 12.70
CA PHE A 89 17.74 11.35 12.92
C PHE A 89 17.04 12.04 11.73
N LEU A 90 17.25 11.57 10.49
CA LEU A 90 16.54 12.12 9.31
C LEU A 90 15.04 11.82 9.37
N TRP A 91 14.69 10.62 9.82
CA TRP A 91 13.30 10.26 10.08
C TRP A 91 12.71 11.11 11.21
N LEU A 92 13.44 11.30 12.31
CA LEU A 92 12.98 12.15 13.42
C LEU A 92 12.84 13.62 13.00
N ALA A 93 13.73 14.14 12.15
CA ALA A 93 13.60 15.47 11.57
C ALA A 93 12.36 15.58 10.70
N TYR A 94 12.08 14.57 9.87
CA TYR A 94 10.85 14.50 9.08
C TYR A 94 9.59 14.45 9.96
N VAL A 95 9.59 13.62 11.01
CA VAL A 95 8.48 13.56 11.98
C VAL A 95 8.30 14.90 12.70
N ALA A 96 9.38 15.59 13.06
CA ALA A 96 9.29 16.92 13.66
C ALA A 96 8.64 17.93 12.70
N ILE A 97 9.03 17.92 11.42
CA ILE A 97 8.39 18.76 10.39
C ILE A 97 6.91 18.40 10.25
N ALA A 98 6.58 17.10 10.22
CA ALA A 98 5.20 16.64 10.14
C ALA A 98 4.36 17.08 11.36
N ILE A 99 4.92 17.06 12.57
CA ILE A 99 4.27 17.55 13.79
C ILE A 99 4.02 19.05 13.69
N VAL A 100 5.00 19.83 13.23
CA VAL A 100 4.84 21.29 13.04
C VAL A 100 3.73 21.57 12.03
N ALA A 101 3.73 20.89 10.89
CA ALA A 101 2.66 21.02 9.89
C ALA A 101 1.29 20.59 10.45
N ALA A 102 1.26 19.56 11.29
CA ALA A 102 0.05 19.06 11.91
C ALA A 102 -0.62 20.06 12.86
N VAL A 103 0.11 21.04 13.43
CA VAL A 103 -0.47 22.08 14.30
C VAL A 103 -1.52 22.91 13.54
N SER A 104 -1.30 23.14 12.25
CA SER A 104 -2.19 23.91 11.40
C SER A 104 -3.24 23.05 10.69
N ALA A 105 -3.24 21.73 10.91
CA ALA A 105 -4.13 20.79 10.23
C ALA A 105 -5.38 20.50 11.09
N ALA A 106 -6.56 20.45 10.47
CA ALA A 106 -7.78 20.00 11.13
C ALA A 106 -7.62 18.59 11.76
N ASP A 107 -6.91 17.71 11.05
CA ASP A 107 -6.62 16.33 11.45
C ASP A 107 -5.28 16.14 12.16
N GLY A 108 -4.70 17.20 12.74
CA GLY A 108 -3.32 17.21 13.24
C GLY A 108 -2.98 16.06 14.19
N LEU A 109 -3.87 15.73 15.13
CA LEU A 109 -3.67 14.62 16.07
C LEU A 109 -3.56 13.26 15.36
N ARG A 110 -4.35 13.02 14.31
CA ARG A 110 -4.29 11.80 13.52
C ARG A 110 -2.93 11.69 12.81
N ILE A 111 -2.46 12.79 12.22
CA ILE A 111 -1.15 12.85 11.56
C ILE A 111 -0.03 12.50 12.56
N ILE A 112 -0.02 13.16 13.72
CA ILE A 112 1.00 12.93 14.76
C ILE A 112 1.00 11.48 15.22
N THR A 113 -0.18 10.94 15.56
CA THR A 113 -0.31 9.59 16.10
C THR A 113 0.09 8.51 15.09
N VAL A 114 -0.21 8.69 13.79
CA VAL A 114 0.23 7.77 12.73
C VAL A 114 1.75 7.77 12.57
N TYR A 115 2.40 8.94 12.57
CA TYR A 115 3.87 9.01 12.46
C TYR A 115 4.58 8.46 13.70
N LEU A 116 4.04 8.70 14.89
CA LEU A 116 4.53 8.08 16.12
C LEU A 116 4.35 6.56 16.10
N ALA A 117 3.19 6.07 15.65
CA ALA A 117 2.95 4.64 15.51
C ALA A 117 3.93 4.00 14.52
N ALA A 118 4.15 4.61 13.35
CA ALA A 118 5.14 4.13 12.38
C ALA A 118 6.55 4.08 12.97
N THR A 119 6.93 5.09 13.76
CA THR A 119 8.22 5.13 14.47
C THR A 119 8.34 3.97 15.46
N ILE A 120 7.30 3.69 16.24
CA ILE A 120 7.27 2.60 17.22
C ILE A 120 7.35 1.24 16.52
N VAL A 121 6.56 1.02 15.46
CA VAL A 121 6.61 -0.24 14.68
C VAL A 121 8.00 -0.47 14.11
N PHE A 122 8.62 0.57 13.54
CA PHE A 122 9.97 0.49 13.00
C PHE A 122 11.00 0.13 14.07
N LEU A 123 11.02 0.87 15.19
CA LEU A 123 11.96 0.62 16.28
C LEU A 123 11.73 -0.75 16.91
N PHE A 124 10.48 -1.19 17.02
CA PHE A 124 10.12 -2.51 17.53
C PHE A 124 10.73 -3.61 16.64
N ALA A 125 10.51 -3.54 15.33
CA ALA A 125 11.04 -4.51 14.39
C ALA A 125 12.58 -4.48 14.35
N TYR A 126 13.19 -3.27 14.39
CA TYR A 126 14.63 -3.09 14.34
C TYR A 126 15.36 -3.57 15.62
N ASN A 127 14.68 -3.52 16.77
CA ASN A 127 15.26 -3.91 18.07
C ASN A 127 14.90 -5.33 18.51
N ALA A 128 14.00 -6.02 17.80
CA ALA A 128 13.73 -7.44 18.03
C ALA A 128 14.95 -8.27 17.59
N SER A 129 15.34 -9.27 18.39
CA SER A 129 16.42 -10.17 17.99
C SER A 129 15.93 -11.10 16.87
N SER A 130 16.87 -11.68 16.11
CA SER A 130 16.54 -12.68 15.08
C SER A 130 15.85 -13.92 15.64
N ASP A 131 15.99 -14.22 16.94
CA ASP A 131 15.24 -15.30 17.60
C ASP A 131 13.79 -14.91 17.91
N GLU A 132 13.55 -13.63 18.21
CA GLU A 132 12.23 -13.10 18.52
C GLU A 132 11.41 -12.79 17.27
N LEU A 133 12.06 -12.20 16.26
CA LEU A 133 11.45 -11.80 15.00
C LEU A 133 12.44 -12.06 13.86
N PRO A 134 12.55 -13.31 13.37
CA PRO A 134 13.44 -13.64 12.28
C PRO A 134 13.04 -12.92 10.99
N ASP A 135 14.01 -12.69 10.11
CA ASP A 135 13.79 -12.05 8.80
C ASP A 135 12.72 -12.78 7.96
N SER A 136 12.68 -14.10 8.01
CA SER A 136 11.65 -14.91 7.33
C SER A 136 10.25 -14.64 7.87
N ALA A 137 10.11 -14.36 9.17
CA ALA A 137 8.85 -13.95 9.78
C ALA A 137 8.44 -12.56 9.32
N ILE A 138 9.38 -11.60 9.24
CA ILE A 138 9.10 -10.25 8.70
C ILE A 138 8.61 -10.36 7.27
N VAL A 139 9.31 -11.11 6.41
CA VAL A 139 8.91 -11.34 5.01
C VAL A 139 7.51 -11.95 4.92
N ALA A 140 7.24 -13.00 5.72
CA ALA A 140 5.93 -13.65 5.75
C ALA A 140 4.81 -12.72 6.25
N LEU A 141 5.08 -11.86 7.24
CA LEU A 141 4.11 -10.91 7.77
C LEU A 141 3.81 -9.78 6.80
N VAL A 142 4.84 -9.23 6.13
CA VAL A 142 4.64 -8.23 5.07
C VAL A 142 3.85 -8.82 3.91
N ALA A 143 4.14 -10.07 3.52
CA ALA A 143 3.36 -10.77 2.50
C ALA A 143 1.92 -11.08 2.96
N LEU A 144 1.71 -11.41 4.25
CA LEU A 144 0.36 -11.56 4.81
C LEU A 144 -0.42 -10.25 4.75
N PHE A 145 0.19 -9.13 5.12
CA PHE A 145 -0.42 -7.81 4.97
C PHE A 145 -0.79 -7.53 3.51
N TRP A 146 0.12 -7.83 2.57
CA TRP A 146 -0.15 -7.69 1.14
C TRP A 146 -1.32 -8.57 0.67
N ILE A 147 -1.42 -9.82 1.13
CA ILE A 147 -2.57 -10.70 0.84
C ILE A 147 -3.88 -10.07 1.33
N LEU A 148 -3.91 -9.54 2.56
CA LEU A 148 -5.11 -8.89 3.11
C LEU A 148 -5.50 -7.66 2.28
N VAL A 149 -4.53 -6.84 1.88
CA VAL A 149 -4.77 -5.68 1.01
C VAL A 149 -5.38 -6.12 -0.33
N VAL A 150 -4.82 -7.15 -0.98
CA VAL A 150 -5.33 -7.67 -2.25
C VAL A 150 -6.73 -8.25 -2.11
N VAL A 151 -6.98 -9.04 -1.06
CA VAL A 151 -8.31 -9.58 -0.77
C VAL A 151 -9.31 -8.43 -0.61
N GLY A 152 -8.97 -7.39 0.15
CA GLY A 152 -9.80 -6.20 0.28
C GLY A 152 -10.06 -5.52 -1.07
N GLY A 153 -9.04 -5.37 -1.92
CA GLY A 153 -9.20 -4.79 -3.25
C GLY A 153 -10.08 -5.61 -4.19
N VAL A 154 -9.97 -6.94 -4.15
CA VAL A 154 -10.85 -7.85 -4.91
C VAL A 154 -12.29 -7.73 -4.41
N LEU A 155 -12.50 -7.66 -3.09
CA LEU A 155 -13.83 -7.42 -2.53
C LEU A 155 -14.37 -6.04 -2.97
N GLY A 156 -13.52 -5.01 -3.05
CA GLY A 156 -13.92 -3.70 -3.56
C GLY A 156 -14.43 -3.73 -4.99
N LEU A 157 -13.86 -4.56 -5.86
CA LEU A 157 -14.38 -4.76 -7.21
C LEU A 157 -15.75 -5.46 -7.25
N ILE A 158 -16.03 -6.32 -6.25
CA ILE A 158 -17.28 -7.08 -6.18
C ILE A 158 -18.40 -6.22 -5.59
N PHE A 159 -18.10 -5.47 -4.53
CA PHE A 159 -19.08 -4.67 -3.79
C PHE A 159 -19.20 -3.22 -4.29
N GLY A 160 -18.33 -2.78 -5.20
CA GLY A 160 -18.39 -1.44 -5.78
C GLY A 160 -18.27 -0.33 -4.73
N THR A 161 -19.05 0.74 -4.90
CA THR A 161 -19.12 1.90 -3.99
C THR A 161 -20.07 1.71 -2.82
N GLN A 162 -20.48 0.47 -2.51
CA GLN A 162 -21.39 0.25 -1.39
C GLN A 162 -20.74 0.68 -0.08
N GLU A 163 -21.43 1.58 0.62
CA GLU A 163 -21.11 1.97 1.98
C GLU A 163 -21.82 1.05 2.96
N PHE A 164 -21.09 0.62 3.98
CA PHE A 164 -21.63 -0.15 5.08
C PHE A 164 -21.50 0.69 6.34
N PRO A 165 -22.58 0.85 7.14
CA PRO A 165 -22.44 1.43 8.47
C PRO A 165 -21.55 0.48 9.30
N SER A 166 -20.45 0.99 9.83
CA SER A 166 -19.63 0.19 10.74
C SER A 166 -20.34 -0.03 12.07
N LEU A 167 -19.85 -0.98 12.86
CA LEU A 167 -20.38 -1.20 14.21
C LEU A 167 -20.29 0.07 15.07
N THR A 168 -19.20 0.84 14.96
CA THR A 168 -19.06 2.13 15.66
C THR A 168 -20.11 3.13 15.19
N ASN A 169 -20.37 3.20 13.87
CA ASN A 169 -21.42 4.07 13.33
C ASN A 169 -22.79 3.74 13.97
N THR A 170 -23.16 2.46 13.99
CA THR A 170 -24.45 2.00 14.53
C THR A 170 -24.62 2.20 16.04
N LEU A 171 -23.52 2.31 16.80
CA LEU A 171 -23.55 2.40 18.26
C LEU A 171 -23.43 3.83 18.80
N PHE A 172 -22.82 4.76 18.04
CA PHE A 172 -22.42 6.08 18.55
C PHE A 172 -22.98 7.27 17.76
N VAL A 173 -23.54 7.06 16.57
CA VAL A 173 -24.14 8.14 15.78
C VAL A 173 -25.62 8.24 16.13
N ASP A 174 -25.92 8.93 17.24
CA ASP A 174 -27.27 9.40 17.61
C ASP A 174 -27.26 10.95 17.63
N GLU A 175 -28.15 11.54 16.81
CA GLU A 175 -28.57 12.94 16.56
C GLU A 175 -27.86 14.11 17.29
N GLY A 176 -26.54 14.28 17.16
CA GLY A 176 -25.84 15.45 17.70
C GLY A 176 -24.62 15.87 16.90
N GLN A 177 -24.32 17.18 16.87
CA GLN A 177 -23.37 17.93 16.00
C GLN A 177 -21.92 17.39 15.85
N LEU A 178 -21.58 16.28 16.48
CA LEU A 178 -20.42 15.44 16.12
C LEU A 178 -20.69 14.59 14.86
N GLU A 179 -21.90 14.67 14.30
CA GLU A 179 -22.45 13.84 13.22
C GLU A 179 -21.55 13.75 11.98
N THR A 180 -21.13 14.88 11.37
CA THR A 180 -20.54 14.82 10.01
C THR A 180 -19.17 14.14 9.96
N TYR A 181 -18.25 14.47 10.87
CA TYR A 181 -16.90 13.88 10.86
C TYR A 181 -16.95 12.40 11.29
N TRP A 182 -17.71 12.08 12.33
CA TRP A 182 -17.80 10.70 12.80
C TRP A 182 -18.59 9.83 11.83
N ASP A 183 -19.64 10.33 11.19
CA ASP A 183 -20.39 9.60 10.17
C ASP A 183 -19.48 9.29 8.96
N ASP A 184 -18.69 10.25 8.47
CA ASP A 184 -17.76 10.04 7.35
C ASP A 184 -16.67 9.00 7.67
N VAL A 185 -16.04 9.09 8.85
CA VAL A 185 -14.95 8.18 9.23
C VAL A 185 -15.44 6.78 9.61
N THR A 186 -16.70 6.66 10.05
CA THR A 186 -17.27 5.37 10.49
C THR A 186 -18.11 4.69 9.41
N ARG A 187 -18.39 5.32 8.27
CA ARG A 187 -18.90 4.66 7.07
C ARG A 187 -17.77 3.97 6.33
N VAL A 188 -17.89 2.65 6.19
CA VAL A 188 -16.81 1.85 5.63
C VAL A 188 -17.15 1.44 4.21
N GLN A 189 -16.17 1.59 3.33
CA GLN A 189 -16.30 1.29 1.90
C GLN A 189 -15.02 0.60 1.43
N LEU A 190 -15.18 -0.30 0.44
CA LEU A 190 -14.07 -1.07 -0.13
C LEU A 190 -13.55 -0.46 -1.45
N SER A 191 -14.28 0.50 -2.03
CA SER A 191 -13.88 1.25 -3.21
C SER A 191 -14.22 2.73 -3.07
N ASP A 192 -13.39 3.58 -3.66
CA ASP A 192 -13.72 5.00 -3.84
C ASP A 192 -14.60 5.16 -5.09
N GLY A 193 -15.62 6.02 -5.00
CA GLY A 193 -16.42 6.41 -6.16
C GLY A 193 -15.61 7.18 -7.20
N LEU A 194 -15.93 6.97 -8.48
CA LEU A 194 -15.31 7.64 -9.60
C LEU A 194 -16.34 8.57 -10.27
N LYS A 195 -16.08 9.88 -10.26
CA LYS A 195 -16.88 10.81 -11.07
C LYS A 195 -16.30 10.85 -12.50
N VAL A 196 -17.11 10.35 -13.44
CA VAL A 196 -17.10 10.55 -14.91
C VAL A 196 -16.22 9.64 -15.81
N GLY A 197 -16.82 9.23 -16.93
CA GLY A 197 -16.16 9.04 -18.24
C GLY A 197 -16.42 7.70 -18.93
N GLU A 198 -17.43 7.66 -19.80
CA GLU A 198 -17.94 6.54 -20.61
C GLU A 198 -16.92 5.88 -21.59
N GLU A 199 -15.64 6.26 -21.54
CA GLU A 199 -14.73 6.07 -22.69
C GLU A 199 -13.86 4.81 -22.64
N ALA A 200 -13.82 4.08 -21.53
CA ALA A 200 -12.93 2.92 -21.40
C ALA A 200 -13.57 1.56 -21.74
N GLY A 201 -14.86 1.48 -22.10
CA GLY A 201 -15.58 0.22 -22.36
C GLY A 201 -15.68 -0.76 -21.17
N LEU A 202 -14.91 -0.53 -20.11
CA LEU A 202 -15.03 -1.12 -18.78
C LEU A 202 -15.78 -0.12 -17.91
N VAL A 203 -17.10 -0.29 -17.83
CA VAL A 203 -18.01 0.50 -16.99
C VAL A 203 -17.77 0.14 -15.52
N LEU A 204 -16.62 0.51 -14.98
CA LEU A 204 -16.34 0.49 -13.54
C LEU A 204 -16.19 1.93 -13.07
N ASP A 205 -17.24 2.40 -12.41
CA ASP A 205 -17.42 3.70 -11.77
C ASP A 205 -16.75 3.78 -10.39
N HIS A 206 -15.87 2.84 -10.06
CA HIS A 206 -15.26 2.74 -8.74
C HIS A 206 -13.82 2.25 -8.79
N ARG A 207 -13.03 2.65 -7.77
CA ARG A 207 -11.62 2.28 -7.62
C ARG A 207 -11.42 1.48 -6.34
N PRO A 208 -10.92 0.24 -6.41
CA PRO A 208 -10.73 -0.57 -5.21
C PRO A 208 -9.67 0.05 -4.30
N LYS A 209 -10.02 0.19 -3.03
CA LYS A 209 -9.13 0.57 -1.93
C LYS A 209 -8.97 -0.51 -0.86
N GLY A 210 -9.90 -1.46 -0.83
CA GLY A 210 -9.95 -2.52 0.15
C GLY A 210 -10.06 -1.97 1.56
N PHE A 211 -9.25 -2.50 2.49
CA PHE A 211 -9.25 -2.09 3.89
C PHE A 211 -8.42 -0.81 4.15
N LEU A 212 -7.93 -0.13 3.11
CA LEU A 212 -7.12 1.08 3.22
C LEU A 212 -7.98 2.32 2.95
N ALA A 213 -7.54 3.48 3.44
CA ALA A 213 -8.29 4.73 3.35
C ALA A 213 -8.55 5.21 1.91
N TYR A 214 -7.61 4.96 0.98
CA TYR A 214 -7.66 5.48 -0.39
C TYR A 214 -7.23 4.44 -1.42
N ALA A 215 -7.82 4.48 -2.62
CA ALA A 215 -7.42 3.62 -3.74
C ALA A 215 -5.94 3.78 -4.14
N ASN A 216 -5.38 4.98 -3.93
CA ASN A 216 -3.95 5.21 -4.11
C ASN A 216 -3.11 4.41 -3.09
N HIS A 217 -3.53 4.35 -1.82
CA HIS A 217 -2.83 3.55 -0.82
C HIS A 217 -2.82 2.07 -1.20
N PHE A 218 -3.95 1.56 -1.71
CA PHE A 218 -4.04 0.22 -2.27
C PHE A 218 -3.03 -0.03 -3.39
N GLY A 219 -3.05 0.80 -4.45
CA GLY A 219 -2.13 0.63 -5.58
C GLY A 219 -0.66 0.67 -5.16
N SER A 220 -0.30 1.59 -4.27
CA SER A 220 1.06 1.71 -3.74
C SER A 220 1.45 0.49 -2.91
N ALA A 221 0.58 0.01 -2.02
CA ALA A 221 0.84 -1.16 -1.19
C ALA A 221 1.03 -2.43 -2.04
N VAL A 222 0.22 -2.62 -3.10
CA VAL A 222 0.36 -3.76 -4.00
C VAL A 222 1.76 -3.83 -4.59
N VAL A 223 2.33 -2.71 -5.02
CA VAL A 223 3.65 -2.65 -5.66
C VAL A 223 4.80 -2.66 -4.64
N MET A 224 4.68 -1.88 -3.57
CA MET A 224 5.73 -1.67 -2.57
C MET A 224 6.11 -2.98 -1.86
N PHE A 225 5.16 -3.88 -1.65
CA PHE A 225 5.42 -5.16 -0.97
C PHE A 225 5.70 -6.34 -1.91
N LEU A 226 5.73 -6.14 -3.23
CA LEU A 226 6.10 -7.21 -4.19
C LEU A 226 7.43 -7.88 -3.89
N PRO A 227 8.50 -7.18 -3.47
CA PRO A 227 9.76 -7.83 -3.13
C PRO A 227 9.61 -8.86 -2.00
N ALA A 228 8.82 -8.56 -0.97
CA ALA A 228 8.57 -9.48 0.13
C ALA A 228 7.73 -10.69 -0.33
N VAL A 229 6.72 -10.47 -1.18
CA VAL A 229 5.91 -11.55 -1.78
C VAL A 229 6.78 -12.47 -2.65
N ALA A 230 7.68 -11.90 -3.45
CA ALA A 230 8.61 -12.66 -4.26
C ALA A 230 9.58 -13.48 -3.39
N LEU A 231 10.14 -12.89 -2.33
CA LEU A 231 10.99 -13.61 -1.38
C LEU A 231 10.24 -14.73 -0.67
N LEU A 232 9.00 -14.49 -0.21
CA LEU A 232 8.15 -15.51 0.37
C LEU A 232 7.90 -16.65 -0.62
N ARG A 233 7.61 -16.31 -1.88
CA ARG A 233 7.36 -17.28 -2.93
C ARG A 233 8.55 -18.20 -3.21
N LEU A 234 9.77 -17.68 -3.09
CA LEU A 234 11.01 -18.46 -3.23
C LEU A 234 11.25 -19.41 -2.05
N GLN A 235 10.74 -19.08 -0.87
CA GLN A 235 10.83 -19.90 0.34
C GLN A 235 9.77 -21.02 0.37
N LEU A 236 8.65 -20.86 -0.34
CA LEU A 236 7.58 -21.85 -0.39
C LEU A 236 7.88 -23.02 -1.35
N ASP A 237 7.67 -24.24 -0.85
CA ASP A 237 7.63 -25.43 -1.69
C ASP A 237 6.46 -25.41 -2.68
N ARG A 238 6.63 -26.12 -3.81
CA ARG A 238 5.55 -26.33 -4.77
C ARG A 238 4.44 -27.14 -4.09
N GLY A 239 3.33 -26.47 -3.81
CA GLY A 239 2.19 -27.02 -3.11
C GLY A 239 1.06 -26.02 -2.96
N ARG A 240 0.07 -26.35 -2.13
CA ARG A 240 -1.17 -25.56 -1.97
C ARG A 240 -0.88 -24.11 -1.57
N HIS A 241 0.04 -23.88 -0.63
CA HIS A 241 0.41 -22.52 -0.19
C HIS A 241 1.07 -21.69 -1.30
N SER A 242 1.98 -22.28 -2.08
CA SER A 242 2.57 -21.59 -3.23
C SER A 242 1.53 -21.28 -4.32
N LEU A 243 0.60 -22.21 -4.57
CA LEU A 243 -0.48 -22.02 -5.53
C LEU A 243 -1.44 -20.92 -5.06
N SER A 244 -1.80 -20.91 -3.77
CA SER A 244 -2.63 -19.84 -3.21
C SER A 244 -1.97 -18.48 -3.33
N LEU A 245 -0.68 -18.37 -3.03
CA LEU A 245 0.05 -17.10 -3.19
C LEU A 245 0.09 -16.67 -4.67
N ASP A 246 0.34 -17.61 -5.59
CA ASP A 246 0.37 -17.36 -7.04
C ASP A 246 -1.02 -16.90 -7.54
N LEU A 247 -2.11 -17.52 -7.06
CA LEU A 247 -3.48 -17.12 -7.40
C LEU A 247 -3.82 -15.72 -6.88
N VAL A 248 -3.41 -15.38 -5.65
CA VAL A 248 -3.61 -14.02 -5.11
C VAL A 248 -2.77 -13.00 -5.88
N ALA A 249 -1.53 -13.35 -6.27
CA ALA A 249 -0.68 -12.53 -7.15
C ALA A 249 -1.34 -12.23 -8.49
N VAL A 250 -1.95 -13.24 -9.13
CA VAL A 250 -2.71 -13.05 -10.36
C VAL A 250 -3.96 -12.20 -10.11
N ALA A 251 -4.70 -12.48 -9.04
CA ALA A 251 -5.91 -11.73 -8.69
C ALA A 251 -5.62 -10.25 -8.39
N ALA A 252 -4.43 -9.90 -7.89
CA ALA A 252 -4.02 -8.53 -7.59
C ALA A 252 -3.89 -7.64 -8.84
N ILE A 253 -3.62 -8.23 -10.02
CA ILE A 253 -3.36 -7.49 -11.27
C ILE A 253 -4.56 -6.62 -11.64
N PHE A 254 -5.76 -7.18 -11.56
CA PHE A 254 -6.98 -6.49 -11.99
C PHE A 254 -7.34 -5.28 -11.10
N PRO A 255 -7.52 -5.41 -9.76
CA PRO A 255 -7.77 -4.25 -8.91
C PRO A 255 -6.61 -3.25 -8.93
N PHE A 256 -5.36 -3.70 -9.12
CA PHE A 256 -4.22 -2.78 -9.29
C PHE A 256 -4.38 -1.87 -10.51
N ILE A 257 -4.77 -2.41 -11.66
CA ILE A 257 -5.06 -1.63 -12.87
C ILE A 257 -6.20 -0.65 -12.61
N ILE A 258 -7.30 -1.13 -12.02
CA ILE A 258 -8.49 -0.30 -11.72
C ILE A 258 -8.21 0.75 -10.65
N SER A 259 -7.22 0.55 -9.78
CA SER A 259 -6.81 1.55 -8.77
C SER A 259 -6.33 2.86 -9.42
N ARG A 260 -5.89 2.85 -10.69
CA ARG A 260 -5.46 4.04 -11.45
C ARG A 260 -4.33 4.83 -10.78
N ASN A 261 -3.55 4.22 -9.88
CA ASN A 261 -2.47 4.90 -9.18
C ASN A 261 -1.19 5.04 -10.04
N ARG A 262 -0.98 6.23 -10.61
CA ARG A 262 0.20 6.57 -11.44
C ARG A 262 1.54 6.36 -10.73
N TRP A 263 1.62 6.73 -9.44
CA TRP A 263 2.85 6.60 -8.65
C TRP A 263 3.20 5.14 -8.35
N ALA A 264 2.20 4.26 -8.27
CA ALA A 264 2.43 2.84 -8.13
C ALA A 264 3.03 2.23 -9.41
N TRP A 265 2.57 2.64 -10.60
CA TRP A 265 3.20 2.26 -11.87
C TRP A 265 4.65 2.73 -11.97
N LEU A 266 4.92 3.97 -11.55
CA LEU A 266 6.29 4.50 -11.51
C LEU A 266 7.16 3.72 -10.51
N SER A 267 6.63 3.38 -9.34
CA SER A 267 7.30 2.55 -8.34
C SER A 267 7.64 1.16 -8.90
N LEU A 268 6.73 0.57 -9.68
CA LEU A 268 6.94 -0.72 -10.33
C LEU A 268 8.10 -0.63 -11.34
N LEU A 269 8.16 0.47 -12.11
CA LEU A 269 9.28 0.76 -13.00
C LEU A 269 10.60 0.91 -12.22
N PHE A 270 10.60 1.59 -11.07
CA PHE A 270 11.82 1.71 -10.26
C PHE A 270 12.28 0.36 -9.70
N ILE A 271 11.36 -0.47 -9.19
CA ILE A 271 11.68 -1.83 -8.72
C ILE A 271 12.26 -2.66 -9.87
N ALA A 272 11.65 -2.58 -11.04
CA ALA A 272 12.11 -3.22 -12.28
C ALA A 272 13.54 -2.82 -12.65
N LEU A 273 13.82 -1.51 -12.72
CA LEU A 273 15.14 -0.97 -13.04
C LEU A 273 16.18 -1.36 -11.98
N TYR A 274 15.82 -1.29 -10.70
CA TYR A 274 16.68 -1.70 -9.59
C TYR A 274 17.10 -3.17 -9.70
N ILE A 275 16.14 -4.05 -9.99
CA ILE A 275 16.37 -5.48 -10.21
C ILE A 275 17.33 -5.68 -11.39
N VAL A 276 17.09 -5.04 -12.53
CA VAL A 276 17.94 -5.13 -13.72
C VAL A 276 19.37 -4.69 -13.38
N ALA A 277 19.53 -3.53 -12.72
CA ALA A 277 20.83 -2.99 -12.32
C ALA A 277 21.56 -3.92 -11.34
N ARG A 278 20.83 -4.50 -10.37
CA ARG A 278 21.41 -5.40 -9.36
C ARG A 278 21.87 -6.73 -9.95
N LEU A 279 21.21 -7.19 -11.01
CA LEU A 279 21.47 -8.48 -11.65
C LEU A 279 22.45 -8.37 -12.85
N TRP A 280 22.92 -7.16 -13.18
CA TRP A 280 23.77 -6.85 -14.34
C TRP A 280 25.19 -7.50 -14.35
N ARG A 281 25.52 -8.43 -13.44
CA ARG A 281 26.82 -9.18 -13.42
C ARG A 281 26.62 -10.68 -13.16
N PRO A 282 27.54 -11.54 -13.66
CA PRO A 282 27.23 -12.52 -14.70
C PRO A 282 25.95 -13.34 -14.37
N PHE A 283 24.94 -13.15 -15.21
CA PHE A 283 23.55 -13.49 -14.92
C PHE A 283 23.28 -14.99 -14.70
N PRO A 284 22.78 -15.41 -13.52
CA PRO A 284 22.08 -16.68 -13.40
C PRO A 284 20.80 -16.66 -14.27
N ARG A 285 20.41 -17.83 -14.80
CA ARG A 285 19.26 -17.95 -15.74
C ARG A 285 17.96 -17.38 -15.18
N SER A 286 17.73 -17.46 -13.87
CA SER A 286 16.54 -16.95 -13.18
C SER A 286 16.38 -15.43 -13.30
N ALA A 287 17.48 -14.68 -13.21
CA ALA A 287 17.48 -13.23 -13.32
C ALA A 287 17.10 -12.76 -14.74
N ARG A 288 17.54 -13.49 -15.78
CA ARG A 288 17.14 -13.23 -17.17
C ARG A 288 15.65 -13.48 -17.40
N VAL A 289 15.11 -14.58 -16.88
CA VAL A 289 13.67 -14.90 -17.01
C VAL A 289 12.80 -13.82 -16.36
N MET A 290 13.22 -13.28 -15.21
CA MET A 290 12.45 -12.23 -14.53
C MET A 290 12.45 -10.91 -15.30
N VAL A 291 13.61 -10.50 -15.85
CA VAL A 291 13.72 -9.31 -16.70
C VAL A 291 12.92 -9.47 -17.99
N ILE A 292 12.96 -10.65 -18.62
CA ILE A 292 12.16 -10.96 -19.81
C ILE A 292 10.67 -10.94 -19.46
N GLY A 293 10.25 -11.54 -18.34
CA GLY A 293 8.85 -11.54 -17.91
C GLY A 293 8.32 -10.13 -17.67
N LEU A 294 9.14 -9.27 -17.07
CA LEU A 294 8.83 -7.86 -16.83
C LEU A 294 8.77 -7.04 -18.12
N ALA A 295 9.71 -7.24 -19.05
CA ALA A 295 9.69 -6.63 -20.37
C ALA A 295 8.46 -7.08 -21.18
N MET A 296 8.13 -8.38 -21.12
CA MET A 296 6.93 -8.94 -21.76
C MET A 296 5.65 -8.39 -21.15
N LEU A 297 5.59 -8.19 -19.83
CA LEU A 297 4.44 -7.55 -19.17
C LEU A 297 4.25 -6.11 -19.67
N LEU A 298 5.34 -5.33 -19.77
CA LEU A 298 5.30 -3.97 -20.31
C LEU A 298 4.87 -3.95 -21.78
N ILE A 299 5.31 -4.92 -22.59
CA ILE A 299 4.89 -5.08 -23.99
C ILE A 299 3.40 -5.46 -24.07
N VAL A 300 2.92 -6.39 -23.23
CA VAL A 300 1.50 -6.78 -23.18
C VAL A 300 0.65 -5.57 -22.84
N ILE A 301 1.05 -4.73 -21.87
CA ILE A 301 0.34 -3.48 -21.55
C ILE A 301 0.32 -2.52 -22.75
N ALA A 302 1.41 -2.43 -23.51
CA ALA A 302 1.51 -1.55 -24.68
C ALA A 302 0.70 -2.02 -25.90
N VAL A 303 0.43 -3.33 -26.02
CA VAL A 303 -0.20 -3.94 -27.22
C VAL A 303 -1.67 -4.33 -26.98
N THR A 304 -2.12 -4.41 -25.73
CA THR A 304 -3.53 -4.69 -25.37
C THR A 304 -4.38 -3.41 -25.34
N PRO A 305 -5.74 -3.50 -25.33
CA PRO A 305 -6.63 -2.35 -25.14
C PRO A 305 -6.40 -1.55 -23.84
N LEU A 306 -5.52 -2.02 -22.95
CA LEU A 306 -4.93 -1.23 -21.86
C LEU A 306 -4.16 0.00 -22.36
N ARG A 307 -3.69 0.01 -23.61
CA ARG A 307 -3.08 1.18 -24.24
C ARG A 307 -4.04 2.36 -24.25
N GLY A 308 -5.33 2.16 -24.57
CA GLY A 308 -6.36 3.21 -24.56
C GLY A 308 -6.48 3.85 -23.18
N VAL A 309 -6.58 3.02 -22.13
CA VAL A 309 -6.62 3.49 -20.74
C VAL A 309 -5.36 4.28 -20.35
N VAL A 310 -4.19 3.93 -20.90
CA VAL A 310 -2.91 4.63 -20.65
C VAL A 310 -2.78 5.90 -21.50
N THR A 311 -3.23 5.91 -22.75
CA THR A 311 -3.21 7.10 -23.62
C THR A 311 -4.23 8.14 -23.16
N ASP A 312 -5.46 7.74 -22.83
CA ASP A 312 -6.48 8.61 -22.23
C ASP A 312 -6.01 9.19 -20.89
N ARG A 313 -5.05 8.51 -20.22
CA ARG A 313 -4.42 9.02 -18.98
C ARG A 313 -3.32 10.03 -19.21
N LEU A 314 -2.62 9.92 -20.34
CA LEU A 314 -1.59 10.88 -20.73
C LEU A 314 -2.23 12.13 -21.36
N GLU A 315 -3.35 11.95 -22.06
CA GLU A 315 -4.03 12.97 -22.87
C GLU A 315 -5.23 13.63 -22.19
N GLY A 316 -5.67 13.16 -21.01
CA GLY A 316 -6.77 13.78 -20.26
C GLY A 316 -6.46 15.22 -19.81
N GLU A 317 -6.84 16.19 -20.64
CA GLU A 317 -6.59 17.64 -20.47
C GLU A 317 -7.12 18.17 -19.12
N SER A 318 -8.28 17.69 -18.65
CA SER A 318 -8.91 18.18 -17.42
C SER A 318 -8.14 17.85 -16.13
N SER A 319 -7.49 16.70 -16.03
CA SER A 319 -6.77 16.31 -14.81
C SER A 319 -5.43 17.03 -14.64
N ASN A 320 -4.75 17.36 -15.75
CA ASN A 320 -3.48 18.07 -15.69
C ASN A 320 -3.71 19.56 -15.41
N GLN A 321 -4.74 20.16 -16.01
CA GLN A 321 -5.15 21.55 -15.71
C GLN A 321 -5.61 21.71 -14.26
N TYR A 322 -6.45 20.80 -13.77
CA TYR A 322 -6.88 20.84 -12.36
C TYR A 322 -5.70 20.74 -11.38
N ARG A 323 -4.72 19.88 -11.66
CA ARG A 323 -3.51 19.77 -10.82
C ARG A 323 -2.60 21.00 -10.93
N SER A 324 -2.45 21.58 -12.13
CA SER A 324 -1.64 22.79 -12.27
C SER A 324 -2.27 23.96 -11.50
N GLU A 325 -3.59 24.09 -11.54
CA GLU A 325 -4.29 25.10 -10.73
C GLU A 325 -4.17 24.82 -9.23
N GLN A 326 -4.32 23.57 -8.79
CA GLN A 326 -4.07 23.21 -7.39
C GLN A 326 -2.64 23.55 -6.95
N TYR A 327 -1.63 23.33 -7.79
CA TYR A 327 -0.25 23.70 -7.48
C TYR A 327 -0.04 25.21 -7.45
N ARG A 328 -0.66 25.95 -8.38
CA ARG A 328 -0.62 27.42 -8.38
C ARG A 328 -1.24 27.97 -7.10
N LEU A 329 -2.44 27.51 -6.74
CA LEU A 329 -3.14 27.92 -5.53
C LEU A 329 -2.37 27.53 -4.27
N SER A 330 -1.78 26.33 -4.23
CA SER A 330 -0.92 25.91 -3.11
C SER A 330 0.32 26.80 -2.99
N TRP A 331 0.89 27.23 -4.12
CA TRP A 331 2.05 28.12 -4.17
C TRP A 331 1.72 29.54 -3.74
N ASP A 332 0.57 30.07 -4.15
CA ASP A 332 0.11 31.39 -3.73
C ASP A 332 -0.24 31.37 -2.23
N LEU A 333 -0.88 30.30 -1.77
CA LEU A 333 -1.25 30.13 -0.38
C LEU A 333 -0.02 30.00 0.54
N ILE A 334 1.00 29.20 0.19
CA ILE A 334 2.18 29.02 1.06
C ILE A 334 2.97 30.32 1.27
N GLN A 335 2.89 31.29 0.35
CA GLN A 335 3.51 32.60 0.52
C GLN A 335 2.90 33.39 1.69
N THR A 336 1.66 33.11 2.06
CA THR A 336 0.96 33.77 3.17
C THR A 336 1.34 33.18 4.55
N SER A 337 1.76 31.91 4.59
CA SER A 337 2.26 31.23 5.80
C SER A 337 3.48 30.35 5.46
N PRO A 338 4.66 30.95 5.23
CA PRO A 338 5.81 30.20 4.71
C PRO A 338 6.47 29.28 5.74
N TRP A 339 6.31 29.58 7.04
CA TRP A 339 6.99 28.84 8.12
C TRP A 339 6.16 27.69 8.67
N LEU A 340 4.86 27.92 8.91
CA LEU A 340 3.94 26.92 9.46
C LEU A 340 3.13 26.21 8.37
N GLY A 341 2.88 26.89 7.24
CA GLY A 341 1.95 26.40 6.23
C GLY A 341 0.53 26.34 6.76
N PHE A 342 -0.28 25.49 6.12
CA PHE A 342 -1.72 25.34 6.37
C PHE A 342 -2.10 23.92 6.81
N GLY A 343 -1.12 23.04 7.00
CA GLY A 343 -1.29 21.69 7.57
C GLY A 343 -2.15 20.68 6.79
N GLY A 344 -2.91 21.12 5.78
CA GLY A 344 -3.79 20.27 4.98
C GLY A 344 -4.36 21.02 3.77
N ASN A 345 -5.26 20.36 3.06
CA ASN A 345 -5.97 21.00 1.95
C ASN A 345 -6.83 22.14 2.49
N GLN A 346 -6.65 23.33 1.94
CA GLN A 346 -7.58 24.43 2.14
C GLN A 346 -8.59 24.38 1.00
N GLU A 347 -9.87 24.36 1.34
CA GLU A 347 -10.93 24.55 0.36
C GLU A 347 -10.96 26.03 0.01
N SER A 348 -10.34 26.41 -1.11
CA SER A 348 -10.45 27.77 -1.60
C SER A 348 -11.80 27.94 -2.28
N ASP A 349 -12.53 29.02 -1.98
CA ASP A 349 -13.77 29.40 -2.66
C ASP A 349 -13.63 29.37 -4.20
N GLU A 350 -12.43 29.68 -4.71
CA GLU A 350 -12.09 29.65 -6.14
C GLU A 350 -12.07 28.23 -6.75
N ILE A 351 -11.69 27.21 -5.98
CA ILE A 351 -11.79 25.79 -6.38
C ILE A 351 -13.22 25.29 -6.24
N ALA A 352 -13.97 25.72 -5.21
CA ALA A 352 -15.38 25.39 -5.07
C ALA A 352 -16.19 25.89 -6.27
N VAL A 353 -15.94 27.14 -6.71
CA VAL A 353 -16.54 27.71 -7.92
C VAL A 353 -16.05 27.00 -9.20
N THR A 354 -14.74 26.78 -9.37
CA THR A 354 -14.21 26.10 -10.58
C THR A 354 -14.72 24.65 -10.69
N SER A 355 -14.80 23.92 -9.57
CA SER A 355 -15.37 22.58 -9.57
C SER A 355 -16.87 22.63 -9.90
N GLN A 356 -17.62 23.59 -9.36
CA GLN A 356 -19.03 23.80 -9.70
C GLN A 356 -19.26 24.16 -11.18
N THR A 357 -18.44 25.02 -11.76
CA THR A 357 -18.52 25.36 -13.21
C THR A 357 -18.18 24.18 -14.09
N VAL A 358 -17.18 23.37 -13.71
CA VAL A 358 -16.86 22.10 -14.41
C VAL A 358 -18.01 21.09 -14.31
N TYR A 359 -18.76 21.06 -13.21
CA TYR A 359 -19.96 20.20 -13.07
C TYR A 359 -21.15 20.70 -13.90
N GLU A 360 -21.36 22.01 -13.99
CA GLU A 360 -22.45 22.61 -14.77
C GLU A 360 -22.23 22.43 -16.28
N ASP A 361 -20.99 22.58 -16.77
CA ASP A 361 -20.66 22.36 -18.19
C ASP A 361 -20.84 20.90 -18.63
N LEU A 362 -20.72 19.94 -17.71
CA LEU A 362 -20.87 18.50 -17.98
C LEU A 362 -22.33 18.01 -18.05
N HIS A 363 -23.35 18.88 -17.95
CA HIS A 363 -24.78 18.52 -18.06
C HIS A 363 -25.20 17.32 -17.19
N LEU A 364 -24.57 17.16 -16.02
CA LEU A 364 -24.96 16.14 -15.06
C LEU A 364 -26.18 16.66 -14.30
N GLY A 365 -27.33 16.09 -14.62
CA GLY A 365 -28.64 16.47 -14.14
C GLY A 365 -28.71 16.71 -12.62
N ALA A 366 -29.52 17.70 -12.27
CA ALA A 366 -29.82 18.15 -10.94
C ALA A 366 -30.16 16.99 -9.99
N ASP A 367 -29.27 16.74 -9.02
CA ASP A 367 -29.58 16.17 -7.70
C ASP A 367 -28.44 16.52 -6.71
N SER A 368 -28.02 17.78 -6.71
CA SER A 368 -27.05 18.32 -5.75
C SER A 368 -27.75 19.15 -4.66
N GLN A 369 -28.56 18.50 -3.83
CA GLN A 369 -28.99 19.10 -2.55
C GLN A 369 -27.94 18.96 -1.45
N ILE A 370 -26.81 18.27 -1.69
CA ILE A 370 -25.80 18.01 -0.66
C ILE A 370 -24.78 19.17 -0.52
N LEU A 371 -24.70 20.10 -1.47
CA LEU A 371 -23.75 21.22 -1.42
C LEU A 371 -24.31 22.53 -0.84
N GLN A 372 -25.61 22.61 -0.52
CA GLN A 372 -26.19 23.82 0.10
C GLN A 372 -26.07 23.89 1.62
N THR A 373 -25.61 22.81 2.28
CA THR A 373 -25.49 22.74 3.75
C THR A 373 -24.05 22.93 4.27
N MET A 374 -23.09 23.27 3.40
CA MET A 374 -21.72 23.62 3.77
C MET A 374 -21.41 25.10 3.46
N ILE A 375 -22.28 26.01 3.92
CA ILE A 375 -21.99 27.45 4.05
C ILE A 375 -22.02 27.81 5.53
#